data_AF-A0A959VU62-F1
#
_entry.id   AF-A0A959VU62-F1
#
_cell.length_a   1.000
_cell.length_b   1.000
_cell.length_c   1.000
_cell.angle_alpha   90.00
_cell.angle_beta   90.00
_cell.angle_gamma   90.00
#
_symmetry.space_group_name_H-M   'P 1'
#
loop_
_entity.id
_entity.type
_entity.pdbx_description
1 polymer ?
#
loop_
_entity_poly.entity_id
_entity_poly.type
_entity_poly.pdbx_seq_one_letter_code
_entity_poly.pdbx_strand_id
1 'polypeptide(L)'
;ATGWQDRANDRLSLITGIGPLPVIEFDAHRRKGAAAETTAAHWKLGAIGEFCAGRALAWIDDSFDQSCFDWAAERESGGLPTLLVPTEPDLGFEEAQAAVVAEWAASIWPAT
;
A
#
# COMPACT_ATOMS: atom_id res chain seq x y z
N ALA A 1 3.67 -2.87 0.22
CA ALA A 1 3.98 -3.73 -0.93
C ALA A 1 4.49 -2.86 -2.06
N THR A 2 5.45 -3.31 -2.86
CA THR A 2 5.88 -2.59 -4.07
C THR A 2 5.41 -3.36 -5.30
N GLY A 3 5.31 -2.70 -6.45
CA GLY A 3 5.00 -3.39 -7.71
C GLY A 3 6.10 -4.37 -8.17
N TRP A 4 7.20 -4.50 -7.43
CA TRP A 4 8.33 -5.36 -7.74
C TRP A 4 8.17 -6.78 -7.19
N GLN A 5 7.15 -7.01 -6.36
CA GLN A 5 6.85 -8.32 -5.75
C GLN A 5 8.12 -8.92 -5.10
N ASP A 6 8.46 -10.17 -5.36
CA ASP A 6 9.65 -10.83 -4.82
C ASP A 6 10.96 -10.09 -5.11
N ARG A 7 11.06 -9.38 -6.25
CA ARG A 7 12.26 -8.61 -6.59
C ARG A 7 12.52 -7.46 -5.62
N ALA A 8 11.52 -7.05 -4.84
CA ALA A 8 11.69 -6.07 -3.78
C ALA A 8 12.61 -6.61 -2.68
N ASN A 9 12.46 -7.86 -2.27
CA ASN A 9 13.30 -8.49 -1.25
C ASN A 9 14.76 -8.65 -1.75
N ASP A 10 14.96 -8.87 -3.05
CA ASP A 10 16.30 -8.97 -3.62
C ASP A 10 17.04 -7.62 -3.68
N ARG A 11 16.31 -6.53 -3.93
CA ARG A 11 16.92 -5.21 -4.19
C ARG A 11 16.80 -4.21 -3.05
N LEU A 12 15.62 -4.07 -2.47
CA LEU A 12 15.35 -3.07 -1.44
C LEU A 12 15.87 -3.49 -0.08
N SER A 13 15.82 -4.78 0.26
CA SER A 13 16.37 -5.26 1.54
C SER A 13 17.87 -5.01 1.68
N LEU A 14 18.62 -4.98 0.58
CA LEU A 14 20.04 -4.60 0.57
C LEU A 14 20.26 -3.11 0.89
N ILE A 15 19.29 -2.25 0.60
CA ILE A 15 19.38 -0.80 0.80
C ILE A 15 18.86 -0.44 2.18
N THR A 16 17.72 -1.01 2.56
CA THR A 16 17.00 -0.66 3.80
C THR A 16 17.49 -1.48 5.00
N GLY A 17 18.14 -2.63 4.78
CA GLY A 17 18.41 -3.61 5.83
C GLY A 17 17.15 -4.32 6.34
N ILE A 18 15.99 -4.09 5.71
CA ILE A 18 14.70 -4.64 6.13
C ILE A 18 14.30 -5.75 5.16
N GLY A 19 14.09 -6.95 5.69
CA GLY A 19 13.56 -8.09 4.96
C GLY A 19 14.04 -9.43 5.51
N PRO A 20 13.60 -10.55 4.92
CA PRO A 20 12.58 -10.60 3.86
C PRO A 20 11.19 -10.21 4.39
N LEU A 21 10.38 -9.56 3.55
CA LEU A 21 9.01 -9.19 3.87
C LEU A 21 8.01 -10.02 3.04
N PRO A 22 6.80 -10.29 3.58
CA PRO A 22 5.70 -10.84 2.80
C PRO A 22 5.39 -10.01 1.56
N VAL A 23 5.06 -10.69 0.46
CA VAL A 23 4.79 -10.09 -0.85
C VAL A 23 3.31 -10.19 -1.19
N ILE A 24 2.79 -9.15 -1.88
CA ILE A 24 1.45 -9.18 -2.49
C ILE A 24 1.63 -9.47 -3.98
N GLU A 25 1.12 -10.61 -4.42
CA GLU A 25 1.08 -10.99 -5.82
C GLU A 25 -0.11 -10.32 -6.51
N PHE A 26 0.16 -9.56 -7.57
CA PHE A 26 -0.90 -8.82 -8.27
C PHE A 26 -1.33 -9.48 -9.59
N ASP A 27 -0.59 -10.49 -10.06
CA ASP A 27 -0.74 -11.07 -11.40
C ASP A 27 -2.09 -11.78 -11.60
N ALA A 28 -2.72 -12.28 -10.53
CA ALA A 28 -4.07 -12.87 -10.58
C ALA A 28 -5.16 -11.82 -10.87
N HIS A 29 -4.91 -10.53 -10.56
CA HIS A 29 -5.87 -9.45 -10.71
C HIS A 29 -5.61 -8.55 -11.93
N ARG A 30 -4.48 -8.75 -12.62
CA ARG A 30 -4.17 -8.04 -13.86
C ARG A 30 -4.93 -8.65 -15.03
N ARG A 31 -5.87 -7.90 -15.62
CA ARG A 31 -6.47 -8.32 -16.90
C ARG A 31 -5.38 -8.42 -17.96
N LYS A 32 -5.26 -9.57 -18.65
CA LYS A 32 -4.36 -9.73 -19.81
C LYS A 32 -4.69 -8.64 -20.84
N GLY A 33 -3.72 -7.79 -21.17
CA GLY A 33 -3.89 -6.69 -22.13
C GLY A 33 -4.36 -5.36 -21.53
N ALA A 34 -4.60 -5.27 -20.22
CA ALA A 34 -4.60 -3.98 -19.54
C ALA A 34 -3.14 -3.52 -19.52
N ALA A 35 -2.78 -2.69 -20.49
CA ALA A 35 -1.47 -2.06 -20.53
C ALA A 35 -1.21 -1.35 -19.19
N ALA A 36 0.07 -1.12 -18.88
CA ALA A 36 0.50 -0.20 -17.84
C ALA A 36 0.03 1.27 -18.09
N GLU A 37 -0.88 1.48 -19.05
CA GLU A 37 -1.42 2.75 -19.52
C GLU A 37 -2.58 3.27 -18.65
N THR A 38 -3.13 2.46 -17.73
CA THR A 38 -3.99 3.00 -16.67
C THR A 38 -3.14 3.18 -15.42
N THR A 39 -2.71 4.40 -15.16
CA THR A 39 -2.14 4.85 -13.87
C THR A 39 -3.13 4.72 -12.70
N ALA A 40 -4.36 4.27 -12.94
CA ALA A 40 -5.38 4.04 -11.94
C ALA A 40 -4.96 2.92 -10.96
N ALA A 41 -4.72 3.22 -9.68
CA ALA A 41 -4.40 2.23 -8.65
C ALA A 41 -5.52 1.21 -8.37
N HIS A 42 -6.73 1.40 -8.94
CA HIS A 42 -7.88 0.50 -8.82
C HIS A 42 -7.56 -0.99 -9.00
N TRP A 43 -6.67 -1.36 -9.93
CA TRP A 43 -6.35 -2.78 -10.19
C TRP A 43 -5.63 -3.48 -9.03
N LYS A 44 -5.05 -2.73 -8.08
CA LYS A 44 -4.37 -3.26 -6.89
C LYS A 44 -5.35 -3.62 -5.76
N LEU A 45 -6.56 -3.03 -5.75
CA LEU A 45 -7.49 -3.10 -4.62
C LEU A 45 -7.89 -4.52 -4.24
N GLY A 46 -8.14 -5.38 -5.23
CA GLY A 46 -8.50 -6.79 -4.99
C GLY A 46 -7.40 -7.56 -4.24
N ALA A 47 -6.17 -7.49 -4.75
CA ALA A 47 -5.02 -8.16 -4.16
C ALA A 47 -4.68 -7.62 -2.76
N ILE A 48 -4.72 -6.29 -2.60
CA ILE A 48 -4.46 -5.63 -1.31
C ILE A 48 -5.54 -6.04 -0.31
N GLY A 49 -6.81 -6.02 -0.69
CA GLY A 49 -7.92 -6.40 0.16
C GLY A 49 -7.82 -7.84 0.65
N GLU A 50 -7.53 -8.79 -0.25
CA GLU A 50 -7.34 -10.20 0.10
C GLU A 50 -6.15 -10.40 1.04
N PHE A 51 -5.01 -9.80 0.72
CA PHE A 51 -3.80 -9.93 1.52
C PHE A 51 -3.96 -9.32 2.93
N CYS A 52 -4.54 -8.12 3.02
CA CYS A 52 -4.71 -7.41 4.28
C CYS A 52 -5.84 -8.02 5.11
N ALA A 53 -6.89 -8.55 4.49
CA ALA A 53 -8.08 -9.09 5.13
C ALA A 53 -8.59 -8.12 6.23
N GLY A 54 -8.71 -8.61 7.47
CA GLY A 54 -9.14 -7.84 8.64
C GLY A 54 -8.02 -7.07 9.38
N ARG A 55 -6.83 -6.93 8.80
CA ARG A 55 -5.73 -6.18 9.43
C ARG A 55 -5.82 -4.69 9.10
N ALA A 56 -5.28 -3.88 10.01
CA ALA A 56 -5.00 -2.49 9.72
C ALA A 56 -4.01 -2.36 8.55
N LEU A 57 -4.17 -1.31 7.74
CA LEU A 57 -3.38 -1.08 6.53
C LEU A 57 -2.97 0.39 6.40
N ALA A 58 -1.67 0.66 6.29
CA ALA A 58 -1.17 1.88 5.67
C ALA A 58 -0.71 1.58 4.24
N TRP A 59 -1.29 2.25 3.25
CA TRP A 59 -0.91 2.12 1.84
C TRP A 59 -0.26 3.41 1.36
N ILE A 60 1.01 3.31 0.99
CA ILE A 60 1.83 4.39 0.44
C ILE A 60 1.94 4.19 -1.08
N ASP A 61 1.47 5.14 -1.88
CA ASP A 61 1.41 5.04 -3.35
C ASP A 61 1.30 6.43 -3.99
N ASP A 62 1.80 6.58 -5.22
CA ASP A 62 1.72 7.81 -6.01
C ASP A 62 0.55 7.82 -7.01
N SER A 63 -0.18 6.70 -7.10
CA SER A 63 -1.14 6.45 -8.18
C SER A 63 -2.59 6.41 -7.70
N PHE A 64 -2.91 7.03 -6.56
CA PHE A 64 -4.27 7.01 -6.02
C PHE A 64 -5.28 7.71 -6.92
N ASP A 65 -6.47 7.10 -7.01
CA ASP A 65 -7.66 7.66 -7.66
C ASP A 65 -8.86 7.60 -6.71
N GLN A 66 -10.01 8.15 -7.14
CA GLN A 66 -11.24 8.18 -6.33
C GLN A 66 -11.65 6.79 -5.81
N SER A 67 -11.44 5.73 -6.60
CA SER A 67 -11.81 4.38 -6.18
C SER A 67 -10.98 3.87 -5.01
N CYS A 68 -9.74 4.34 -4.87
CA CYS A 68 -8.90 4.03 -3.72
C CYS A 68 -9.42 4.69 -2.45
N PHE A 69 -9.81 5.97 -2.55
CA PHE A 69 -10.39 6.69 -1.41
C PHE A 69 -11.74 6.11 -0.98
N ASP A 70 -12.61 5.77 -1.94
CA ASP A 70 -13.90 5.13 -1.65
C ASP A 70 -13.71 3.77 -0.97
N TRP A 71 -12.78 2.95 -1.47
CA TRP A 71 -12.43 1.66 -0.87
C TRP A 71 -11.87 1.78 0.53
N ALA A 72 -10.99 2.75 0.79
CA ALA A 72 -10.46 3.01 2.12
C ALA A 72 -11.56 3.46 3.09
N ALA A 73 -12.46 4.34 2.65
CA ALA A 73 -13.59 4.78 3.45
C ALA A 73 -14.56 3.63 3.80
N GLU A 74 -14.78 2.70 2.87
CA GLU A 74 -15.58 1.49 3.13
C GLU A 74 -14.93 0.63 4.22
N ARG A 75 -13.61 0.39 4.14
CA ARG A 75 -12.87 -0.34 5.18
C ARG A 75 -12.94 0.33 6.54
N GLU A 76 -12.74 1.65 6.58
CA GLU A 76 -12.88 2.45 7.81
C GLU A 76 -14.27 2.30 8.43
N SER A 77 -15.33 2.39 7.61
CA SER A 77 -16.71 2.23 8.07
C SER A 77 -16.99 0.83 8.65
N GLY A 78 -16.26 -0.18 8.17
CA GLY A 78 -16.28 -1.55 8.68
C GLY A 78 -15.42 -1.78 9.93
N GLY A 79 -14.77 -0.75 10.49
CA GLY A 79 -13.91 -0.85 11.65
C GLY A 79 -12.52 -1.41 11.36
N LEU A 80 -12.05 -1.31 10.12
CA LEU A 80 -10.72 -1.76 9.70
C LEU A 80 -9.81 -0.55 9.42
N PRO A 81 -8.93 -0.16 10.37
CA PRO A 81 -8.06 1.00 10.22
C PRO A 81 -7.27 0.99 8.91
N THR A 82 -7.46 2.01 8.08
CA THR A 82 -6.94 2.12 6.73
C THR A 82 -6.48 3.55 6.48
N LEU A 83 -5.18 3.72 6.26
CA LEU A 83 -4.54 5.00 5.95
C LEU A 83 -4.01 4.96 4.50
N LEU A 84 -4.39 5.94 3.70
CA LEU A 84 -3.77 6.21 2.40
C LEU A 84 -2.75 7.33 2.53
N VAL A 85 -1.54 7.12 2.03
CA VAL A 85 -0.42 8.06 2.14
C VAL A 85 0.11 8.36 0.73
N PRO A 86 -0.32 9.47 0.10
CA PRO A 86 0.13 9.81 -1.23
C PRO A 86 1.62 10.19 -1.24
N THR A 87 2.32 9.80 -2.30
CA THR A 87 3.70 10.23 -2.59
C THR A 87 3.77 10.90 -3.95
N GLU A 88 4.70 11.83 -4.12
CA GLU A 88 4.99 12.40 -5.45
C GLU A 88 6.03 11.50 -6.16
N PRO A 89 5.83 11.10 -7.42
CA PRO A 89 6.72 10.16 -8.11
C PRO A 89 8.20 10.60 -8.12
N ASP A 90 8.44 11.91 -8.26
CA ASP A 90 9.79 12.49 -8.37
C ASP A 90 10.47 12.70 -7.01
N LEU A 91 9.71 12.73 -5.91
CA LEU A 91 10.24 12.93 -4.54
C LEU A 91 10.27 11.64 -3.74
N GLY A 92 9.30 10.76 -3.95
CA GLY A 92 9.12 9.51 -3.23
C GLY A 92 8.53 9.70 -1.83
N PHE A 93 9.02 8.88 -0.89
CA PHE A 93 8.56 8.85 0.49
C PHE A 93 9.49 9.70 1.38
N GLU A 94 8.96 10.78 1.95
CA GLU A 94 9.73 11.74 2.74
C GLU A 94 9.38 11.67 4.24
N GLU A 95 10.06 12.51 5.04
CA GLU A 95 9.89 12.55 6.49
C GLU A 95 8.47 12.88 6.93
N ALA A 96 7.75 13.73 6.17
CA ALA A 96 6.37 14.08 6.49
C ALA A 96 5.44 12.87 6.37
N GLN A 97 5.57 12.07 5.29
CA GLN A 97 4.80 10.84 5.14
C GLN A 97 5.19 9.81 6.22
N ALA A 98 6.48 9.71 6.57
CA ALA A 98 6.94 8.84 7.64
C ALA A 98 6.34 9.20 9.00
N ALA A 99 6.28 10.50 9.33
CA ALA A 99 5.65 11.00 10.55
C ALA A 99 4.16 10.64 10.61
N VAL A 100 3.41 10.87 9.52
CA VAL A 100 1.98 10.53 9.43
C VAL A 100 1.75 9.03 9.68
N VAL A 101 2.55 8.15 9.06
CA VAL A 101 2.43 6.71 9.26
C VAL A 101 2.73 6.31 10.71
N ALA A 102 3.78 6.89 11.31
CA ALA A 102 4.17 6.60 12.69
C ALA A 102 3.10 7.04 13.70
N GLU A 103 2.58 8.26 13.56
CA GLU A 103 1.51 8.80 14.40
C GLU A 103 0.22 7.97 14.27
N TRP A 104 -0.15 7.61 13.05
CA TRP A 104 -1.30 6.75 12.81
C TRP A 104 -1.12 5.38 13.46
N ALA A 105 0.04 4.73 13.27
CA ALA A 105 0.33 3.44 13.88
C ALA A 105 0.26 3.48 15.42
N ALA A 106 0.75 4.55 16.03
CA ALA A 106 0.67 4.76 17.48
C ALA A 106 -0.78 4.97 17.96
N SER A 107 -1.65 5.57 17.13
CA SER A 107 -3.06 5.80 17.50
C SER A 107 -3.91 4.53 17.49
N ILE A 108 -3.57 3.56 16.63
CA ILE A 108 -4.31 2.29 16.50
C ILE A 108 -3.71 1.16 17.33
N TRP A 109 -2.45 1.29 17.76
CA TRP A 109 -1.78 0.35 18.64
C TRP A 109 -1.20 1.09 19.85
N PRO A 110 -2.02 1.46 20.85
CA PRO A 110 -1.53 2.13 22.03
C PRO A 110 -0.48 1.24 22.71
N ALA A 111 0.65 1.86 23.09
CA ALA A 111 1.71 1.16 23.81
C ALA A 111 1.14 0.47 25.05
N THR A 112 1.36 -0.84 25.16
CA THR A 112 1.06 -1.64 26.37
C THR A 112 1.91 -1.23 27.54
#